data_AF-A0A850BD72-F1
#
_entry.id   AF-A0A850BD72-F1
#
_cell.length_a   1.000
_cell.length_b   1.000
_cell.length_c   1.000
_cell.angle_alpha   90.00
_cell.angle_beta   90.00
_cell.angle_gamma   90.00
#
_symmetry.space_group_name_H-M   'P 1'
#
loop_
_entity.id
_entity.type
_entity.pdbx_description
1 polymer ?
#
loop_
_entity_poly.entity_id
_entity_poly.type
_entity_poly.pdbx_seq_one_letter_code
_entity_poly.pdbx_strand_id
1 'polypeptide(L)'
;MIHIANRCRVFGILLIAGCVGALGCSGEADTASSGQGGGDGGVGGGTGGGGGAGGGSCEASEEICDGIDNDCDLLIDEELNDVTCGLGACQVTVPACVNGKPGECVPLPPATSEVCEGTDDDCDGAVDEDCACLNGASQDCYSGPMGTQGVGTCAGGTQVCEDGAWGPCVGDITPASEACDGLDSNCEGQVDEGNPGGGQACMTGLQGVCSPGTTACQSGSVACVQDVAPSPEACDNLDNDCNGQTDEGNPGGGLACMTGLVGACAAGTTACQNGSTACVQNVPSSAEVCDAVDNDCNGQVDEGNPGGGGACMTGQQGICAPGTLNCQGGSLVCQQNAQASPEECGDSLDNNCDGQVNEGCPVCNTSVLLLSDNNAGITNSAAVALTAAGLSPTVVHGGIATYNGAPPAASFSAVLLLVGDEYLVDMPVAGQNSIVSAFNNGTTGVLFTEWAAYKPTTGQWTALSQLLILNRSGENSVGSETQTYTQTIAHPIWAGIPNSFTTVFGAAPVAFNVGMVINGGSSIATVSAPGCFECPAPGVVVKDGPSRTVQIAHSASYVMAPWINDANLKLMLTNSAKWVAECP
;
A
#
# COMPACT_ATOMS: atom_id res chain seq x y z
N MET A 1 43.26 15.16 -28.73
CA MET A 1 43.65 14.41 -29.94
C MET A 1 42.37 14.06 -30.68
N ILE A 2 42.25 14.57 -31.92
CA ILE A 2 41.65 13.95 -33.13
C ILE A 2 40.15 13.56 -33.08
N HIS A 3 39.30 14.46 -33.63
CA HIS A 3 38.36 14.34 -34.79
C HIS A 3 37.02 13.66 -34.46
N ILE A 4 35.82 14.19 -34.78
CA ILE A 4 35.24 14.61 -36.08
C ILE A 4 34.11 15.63 -35.77
N ALA A 5 34.23 16.90 -36.19
CA ALA A 5 33.57 17.56 -37.33
C ALA A 5 32.02 17.51 -37.37
N ASN A 6 31.41 18.65 -37.02
CA ASN A 6 29.98 18.95 -37.13
C ASN A 6 29.83 20.22 -37.99
N ARG A 7 29.12 20.17 -39.13
CA ARG A 7 28.66 21.36 -39.87
C ARG A 7 27.34 21.11 -40.64
N CYS A 8 26.36 21.95 -40.33
CA CYS A 8 25.43 22.67 -41.22
C CYS A 8 25.73 22.56 -42.74
N ARG A 9 24.77 22.53 -43.69
CA ARG A 9 23.59 23.39 -43.85
C ARG A 9 22.83 23.00 -45.16
N VAL A 10 21.56 23.43 -45.25
CA VAL A 10 20.78 23.84 -46.46
C VAL A 10 20.09 22.75 -47.33
N PHE A 11 18.75 22.89 -47.38
CA PHE A 11 17.82 22.35 -48.37
C PHE A 11 17.99 23.05 -49.73
N GLY A 12 18.11 22.27 -50.81
CA GLY A 12 18.08 22.74 -52.19
C GLY A 12 17.41 21.70 -53.09
N ILE A 13 16.30 22.10 -53.70
CA ILE A 13 15.55 21.37 -54.74
C ILE A 13 16.33 21.47 -56.05
N LEU A 14 16.63 20.34 -56.69
CA LEU A 14 16.94 20.29 -58.13
C LEU A 14 16.65 18.90 -58.71
N LEU A 15 15.66 18.84 -59.59
CA LEU A 15 15.34 17.76 -60.51
C LEU A 15 16.11 17.99 -61.81
N ILE A 16 16.99 17.07 -62.23
CA ILE A 16 17.32 16.80 -63.64
C ILE A 16 17.80 15.35 -63.78
N ALA A 17 17.19 14.61 -64.71
CA ALA A 17 17.88 13.60 -65.51
C ALA A 17 17.26 13.58 -66.92
N GLY A 18 17.91 14.29 -67.86
CA GLY A 18 18.01 13.85 -69.27
C GLY A 18 19.22 12.91 -69.37
N CYS A 19 19.39 12.07 -70.37
CA CYS A 19 19.66 12.36 -71.79
C CYS A 19 19.93 10.97 -72.46
N VAL A 20 19.77 10.66 -73.76
CA VAL A 20 20.42 11.12 -75.02
C VAL A 20 19.77 10.23 -76.13
N GLY A 21 19.59 10.55 -77.42
CA GLY A 21 19.97 11.63 -78.36
C GLY A 21 19.11 11.49 -79.65
N ALA A 22 18.82 12.54 -80.44
CA ALA A 22 19.66 13.21 -81.47
C ALA A 22 20.07 12.24 -82.61
N LEU A 23 19.86 12.46 -83.92
CA LEU A 23 19.92 13.62 -84.83
C LEU A 23 18.92 13.40 -86.02
N GLY A 24 18.49 14.32 -86.89
CA GLY A 24 18.81 15.72 -87.17
C GLY A 24 18.71 16.01 -88.70
N CYS A 25 18.15 17.19 -89.03
CA CYS A 25 18.27 18.01 -90.27
C CYS A 25 17.73 17.46 -91.62
N SER A 26 17.21 18.23 -92.57
CA SER A 26 16.98 19.68 -92.85
C SER A 26 16.21 19.69 -94.20
N GLY A 27 15.19 20.51 -94.50
CA GLY A 27 15.21 21.96 -94.61
C GLY A 27 14.58 22.38 -95.96
N GLU A 28 13.70 23.41 -95.92
CA GLU A 28 13.40 24.40 -96.98
C GLU A 28 12.65 23.92 -98.25
N ALA A 29 11.76 24.65 -98.92
CA ALA A 29 11.04 25.92 -98.75
C ALA A 29 10.02 26.01 -99.93
N ASP A 30 9.01 26.90 -99.82
CA ASP A 30 8.43 27.78 -100.87
C ASP A 30 8.25 27.25 -102.30
N THR A 31 7.16 27.44 -103.06
CA THR A 31 6.10 28.46 -103.13
C THR A 31 5.24 28.12 -104.37
N ALA A 32 3.98 28.58 -104.39
CA ALA A 32 3.22 29.04 -105.60
C ALA A 32 2.96 27.99 -106.72
N SER A 33 1.95 28.05 -107.59
CA SER A 33 0.77 28.89 -107.86
C SER A 33 0.14 28.29 -109.13
N SER A 34 -1.15 28.57 -109.36
CA SER A 34 -1.88 28.55 -110.64
C SER A 34 -2.11 27.17 -111.27
N GLY A 35 -3.34 26.75 -111.59
CA GLY A 35 -4.32 27.38 -112.49
C GLY A 35 -4.49 26.39 -113.66
N GLN A 36 -5.57 26.22 -114.39
CA GLN A 36 -6.84 26.90 -114.59
C GLN A 36 -7.57 26.10 -115.71
N GLY A 37 -8.88 26.31 -115.88
CA GLY A 37 -9.62 25.98 -117.11
C GLY A 37 -10.34 24.63 -117.05
N GLY A 38 -11.67 24.54 -117.09
CA GLY A 38 -12.63 25.22 -117.98
C GLY A 38 -13.03 24.24 -119.09
N GLY A 39 -14.28 24.05 -119.51
CA GLY A 39 -15.56 24.62 -119.16
C GLY A 39 -16.68 23.90 -119.94
N ASP A 40 -17.91 24.20 -119.54
CA ASP A 40 -19.17 24.38 -120.30
C ASP A 40 -19.61 23.54 -121.53
N GLY A 41 -20.93 23.30 -121.52
CA GLY A 41 -21.82 23.13 -122.68
C GLY A 41 -22.05 21.67 -123.11
N GLY A 42 -23.25 21.15 -123.37
CA GLY A 42 -24.57 21.74 -123.59
C GLY A 42 -25.27 20.98 -124.74
N VAL A 43 -26.50 20.52 -124.48
CA VAL A 43 -27.63 20.34 -125.42
C VAL A 43 -27.58 19.25 -126.52
N GLY A 44 -28.50 18.27 -126.39
CA GLY A 44 -29.53 17.94 -127.40
C GLY A 44 -29.24 17.00 -128.58
N GLY A 45 -29.97 15.87 -128.61
CA GLY A 45 -30.76 15.41 -129.76
C GLY A 45 -30.09 14.72 -130.97
N GLY A 46 -30.53 13.46 -131.23
CA GLY A 46 -30.92 13.04 -132.59
C GLY A 46 -29.91 12.34 -133.51
N THR A 47 -30.16 11.04 -133.73
CA THR A 47 -30.09 10.26 -134.99
C THR A 47 -28.78 10.13 -135.80
N GLY A 48 -28.29 8.88 -135.91
CA GLY A 48 -28.48 8.05 -137.12
C GLY A 48 -27.37 8.01 -138.21
N GLY A 49 -26.94 6.78 -138.52
CA GLY A 49 -26.71 6.31 -139.90
C GLY A 49 -25.28 6.38 -140.44
N GLY A 50 -24.68 5.22 -140.73
CA GLY A 50 -23.36 5.09 -141.34
C GLY A 50 -23.34 4.83 -142.85
N GLY A 51 -22.16 4.43 -143.35
CA GLY A 51 -22.01 3.51 -144.48
C GLY A 51 -21.24 3.97 -145.73
N GLY A 52 -20.15 3.23 -146.04
CA GLY A 52 -19.75 2.74 -147.38
C GLY A 52 -18.92 3.64 -148.32
N ALA A 53 -18.17 3.15 -149.33
CA ALA A 53 -17.79 1.81 -149.82
C ALA A 53 -16.87 1.89 -151.08
N GLY A 54 -16.18 0.79 -151.45
CA GLY A 54 -15.88 0.30 -152.83
C GLY A 54 -14.40 0.35 -153.33
N GLY A 55 -13.77 -0.63 -154.03
CA GLY A 55 -14.10 -2.00 -154.50
C GLY A 55 -13.20 -2.46 -155.70
N GLY A 56 -12.64 -3.69 -155.67
CA GLY A 56 -11.91 -4.42 -156.75
C GLY A 56 -11.56 -5.88 -156.34
N SER A 57 -11.65 -6.87 -157.25
CA SER A 57 -11.74 -8.34 -157.03
C SER A 57 -10.57 -9.08 -156.34
N CYS A 58 -10.85 -9.97 -155.36
CA CYS A 58 -9.91 -10.82 -154.59
C CYS A 58 -10.26 -12.34 -154.67
N GLU A 59 -9.30 -13.25 -154.40
CA GLU A 59 -9.50 -14.72 -154.26
C GLU A 59 -9.27 -15.15 -152.80
N ALA A 60 -10.20 -15.90 -152.19
CA ALA A 60 -10.30 -16.14 -150.74
C ALA A 60 -9.35 -17.23 -150.16
N SER A 61 -8.79 -16.97 -148.97
CA SER A 61 -7.97 -17.84 -148.10
C SER A 61 -8.23 -17.56 -146.60
N GLU A 62 -7.67 -18.33 -145.65
CA GLU A 62 -7.85 -18.05 -144.20
C GLU A 62 -7.25 -16.70 -143.81
N GLU A 63 -7.97 -15.95 -142.96
CA GLU A 63 -7.57 -14.62 -142.55
C GLU A 63 -6.21 -14.61 -141.86
N ILE A 64 -5.34 -13.72 -142.34
CA ILE A 64 -4.02 -13.46 -141.79
C ILE A 64 -3.88 -11.96 -141.62
N CYS A 65 -3.25 -11.56 -140.52
CA CYS A 65 -3.09 -10.16 -140.18
C CYS A 65 -2.05 -9.47 -141.08
N ASP A 66 -2.47 -9.02 -142.27
CA ASP A 66 -1.63 -8.38 -143.28
C ASP A 66 -2.25 -7.12 -143.90
N GLY A 67 -3.43 -6.71 -143.43
CA GLY A 67 -4.12 -5.50 -143.84
C GLY A 67 -4.90 -5.65 -145.15
N ILE A 68 -5.11 -6.89 -145.58
CA ILE A 68 -5.87 -7.27 -146.76
C ILE A 68 -7.03 -8.17 -146.28
N ASP A 69 -8.17 -7.99 -146.93
CA ASP A 69 -9.30 -8.92 -146.87
C ASP A 69 -8.91 -10.20 -147.63
N ASN A 70 -8.37 -11.19 -146.91
CA ASN A 70 -7.77 -12.39 -147.48
C ASN A 70 -8.81 -13.45 -147.80
N ASP A 71 -9.93 -13.46 -147.10
CA ASP A 71 -11.06 -14.37 -147.26
C ASP A 71 -12.21 -13.78 -148.10
N CYS A 72 -12.07 -12.51 -148.49
CA CYS A 72 -12.94 -11.76 -149.39
C CYS A 72 -14.34 -11.48 -148.85
N ASP A 73 -14.52 -11.40 -147.53
CA ASP A 73 -15.81 -11.14 -146.89
C ASP A 73 -16.16 -9.65 -146.73
N LEU A 74 -15.25 -8.75 -147.14
CA LEU A 74 -15.29 -7.28 -147.05
C LEU A 74 -14.95 -6.69 -145.69
N LEU A 75 -14.54 -7.49 -144.72
CA LEU A 75 -13.85 -7.07 -143.51
C LEU A 75 -12.34 -7.26 -143.72
N ILE A 76 -11.53 -6.57 -142.91
CA ILE A 76 -10.07 -6.66 -143.03
C ILE A 76 -9.56 -7.14 -141.68
N ASP A 77 -8.81 -8.24 -141.68
CA ASP A 77 -8.13 -8.84 -140.54
C ASP A 77 -9.04 -9.18 -139.32
N GLU A 78 -10.22 -9.74 -139.56
CA GLU A 78 -11.19 -10.18 -138.54
C GLU A 78 -11.05 -11.67 -138.14
N GLU A 79 -11.84 -12.09 -137.15
CA GLU A 79 -11.83 -13.46 -136.59
C GLU A 79 -10.46 -13.97 -136.06
N LEU A 80 -9.54 -13.04 -135.77
CA LEU A 80 -8.25 -13.33 -135.15
C LEU A 80 -8.37 -13.34 -133.61
N ASN A 81 -8.10 -14.49 -132.99
CA ASN A 81 -8.16 -14.65 -131.53
C ASN A 81 -7.11 -13.80 -130.82
N ASP A 82 -7.52 -12.97 -129.87
CA ASP A 82 -6.62 -12.17 -129.02
C ASP A 82 -5.43 -12.96 -128.47
N VAL A 83 -4.27 -12.31 -128.42
CA VAL A 83 -3.05 -12.91 -127.84
C VAL A 83 -2.98 -12.53 -126.38
N THR A 84 -2.89 -13.54 -125.52
CA THR A 84 -2.62 -13.36 -124.08
C THR A 84 -1.17 -13.69 -123.79
N CYS A 85 -0.46 -12.81 -123.08
CA CYS A 85 0.93 -13.01 -122.68
C CYS A 85 1.17 -12.50 -121.25
N GLY A 86 2.24 -12.98 -120.62
CA GLY A 86 2.54 -12.74 -119.20
C GLY A 86 2.13 -13.92 -118.32
N LEU A 87 2.67 -13.95 -117.11
CA LEU A 87 2.35 -14.88 -116.02
C LEU A 87 1.81 -14.09 -114.84
N GLY A 88 1.05 -14.73 -113.96
CA GLY A 88 0.55 -14.10 -112.73
C GLY A 88 -0.22 -12.80 -112.97
N ALA A 89 0.08 -11.79 -112.14
CA ALA A 89 -0.48 -10.44 -112.24
C ALA A 89 -0.07 -9.70 -113.53
N CYS A 90 0.99 -10.14 -114.22
CA CYS A 90 1.46 -9.52 -115.46
C CYS A 90 0.70 -9.96 -116.72
N GLN A 91 -0.23 -10.92 -116.58
CA GLN A 91 -0.99 -11.45 -117.69
C GLN A 91 -1.89 -10.34 -118.30
N VAL A 92 -1.69 -10.06 -119.58
CA VAL A 92 -2.49 -9.12 -120.36
C VAL A 92 -2.98 -9.77 -121.64
N THR A 93 -4.19 -9.40 -122.05
CA THR A 93 -4.79 -9.83 -123.32
C THR A 93 -4.87 -8.63 -124.25
N VAL A 94 -4.29 -8.75 -125.43
CA VAL A 94 -4.32 -7.71 -126.48
C VAL A 94 -4.84 -8.29 -127.79
N PRO A 95 -5.44 -7.47 -128.68
CA PRO A 95 -5.87 -7.93 -129.99
C PRO A 95 -4.72 -8.56 -130.78
N ALA A 96 -4.98 -9.71 -131.40
CA ALA A 96 -3.98 -10.41 -132.23
C ALA A 96 -3.59 -9.65 -133.50
N CYS A 97 -4.41 -8.70 -133.92
CA CYS A 97 -4.15 -7.89 -135.10
C CYS A 97 -4.47 -6.42 -134.83
N VAL A 98 -3.52 -5.55 -135.15
CA VAL A 98 -3.69 -4.10 -135.05
C VAL A 98 -3.14 -3.47 -136.32
N ASN A 99 -4.04 -2.98 -137.18
CA ASN A 99 -3.70 -2.33 -138.46
C ASN A 99 -2.88 -3.23 -139.41
N GLY A 100 -3.31 -4.46 -139.66
CA GLY A 100 -2.65 -5.36 -140.63
C GLY A 100 -1.26 -5.84 -140.24
N LYS A 101 -0.96 -5.85 -138.93
CA LYS A 101 0.26 -6.45 -138.38
C LYS A 101 -0.06 -7.22 -137.10
N PRO A 102 0.54 -8.41 -136.90
CA PRO A 102 0.35 -9.18 -135.67
C PRO A 102 0.62 -8.29 -134.45
N GLY A 103 -0.36 -8.22 -133.55
CA GLY A 103 -0.27 -7.45 -132.32
C GLY A 103 0.88 -7.96 -131.48
N GLU A 104 1.80 -7.08 -131.09
CA GLU A 104 2.85 -7.42 -130.16
C GLU A 104 2.25 -7.44 -128.75
N CYS A 105 2.18 -8.62 -128.14
CA CYS A 105 1.77 -8.75 -126.75
C CYS A 105 3.00 -8.57 -125.85
N VAL A 106 3.06 -7.45 -125.14
CA VAL A 106 4.07 -7.17 -124.12
C VAL A 106 3.41 -7.32 -122.76
N PRO A 107 3.86 -8.25 -121.89
CA PRO A 107 3.33 -8.40 -120.53
C PRO A 107 3.39 -7.09 -119.73
N LEU A 108 2.54 -6.94 -118.72
CA LEU A 108 2.65 -5.81 -117.80
C LEU A 108 4.00 -5.86 -117.05
N PRO A 109 4.56 -4.70 -116.64
CA PRO A 109 5.79 -4.69 -115.86
C PRO A 109 5.64 -5.47 -114.55
N PRO A 110 6.59 -6.35 -114.20
CA PRO A 110 6.56 -7.08 -112.94
C PRO A 110 6.78 -6.16 -111.75
N ALA A 111 6.19 -6.51 -110.60
CA ALA A 111 6.58 -5.93 -109.33
C ALA A 111 8.05 -6.26 -109.01
N THR A 112 8.66 -5.49 -108.09
CA THR A 112 10.04 -5.76 -107.66
C THR A 112 10.14 -6.78 -106.53
N SER A 113 9.00 -7.23 -105.99
CA SER A 113 8.85 -8.15 -104.87
C SER A 113 7.40 -8.61 -104.78
N GLU A 114 7.19 -9.84 -104.31
CA GLU A 114 5.85 -10.36 -104.00
C GLU A 114 5.15 -9.55 -102.91
N VAL A 115 3.85 -9.34 -103.09
CA VAL A 115 2.95 -8.90 -102.03
C VAL A 115 2.15 -10.14 -101.63
N CYS A 116 2.42 -10.65 -100.43
CA CYS A 116 2.07 -12.03 -100.04
C CYS A 116 0.56 -12.33 -99.95
N GLU A 117 -0.17 -12.35 -101.07
CA GLU A 117 -1.63 -12.38 -101.16
C GLU A 117 -2.19 -13.50 -102.03
N GLY A 118 -1.34 -14.46 -102.44
CA GLY A 118 -1.76 -15.59 -103.26
C GLY A 118 -1.70 -15.32 -104.75
N THR A 119 -0.96 -14.28 -105.18
CA THR A 119 -0.76 -13.90 -106.58
C THR A 119 0.73 -13.75 -106.87
N ASP A 120 1.15 -14.18 -108.06
CA ASP A 120 2.50 -14.00 -108.61
C ASP A 120 2.62 -12.55 -109.15
N ASP A 121 3.10 -11.63 -108.32
CA ASP A 121 3.18 -10.19 -108.60
C ASP A 121 4.47 -9.81 -109.35
N ASP A 122 5.56 -10.54 -109.13
CA ASP A 122 6.82 -10.35 -109.83
C ASP A 122 6.94 -11.18 -111.14
N CYS A 123 5.94 -12.03 -111.39
CA CYS A 123 5.67 -12.73 -112.64
C CYS A 123 6.79 -13.70 -113.04
N ASP A 124 7.50 -14.26 -112.05
CA ASP A 124 8.57 -15.23 -112.24
C ASP A 124 8.05 -16.69 -112.38
N GLY A 125 6.77 -16.91 -112.06
CA GLY A 125 6.06 -18.18 -112.17
C GLY A 125 5.98 -18.98 -110.87
N ALA A 126 6.55 -18.51 -109.77
CA ALA A 126 6.21 -18.93 -108.41
C ALA A 126 5.15 -17.98 -107.83
N VAL A 127 4.54 -18.37 -106.70
CA VAL A 127 3.51 -17.56 -106.04
C VAL A 127 3.95 -17.41 -104.59
N ASP A 128 4.13 -16.17 -104.15
CA ASP A 128 4.51 -15.76 -102.80
C ASP A 128 5.83 -16.40 -102.31
N GLU A 129 6.81 -16.59 -103.19
CA GLU A 129 8.16 -16.99 -102.81
C GLU A 129 8.84 -15.90 -101.98
N ASP A 130 9.63 -16.31 -100.99
CA ASP A 130 10.20 -15.44 -99.95
C ASP A 130 9.23 -14.85 -98.90
N CYS A 131 7.94 -15.21 -98.95
CA CYS A 131 6.99 -14.95 -97.87
C CYS A 131 7.09 -16.03 -96.78
N ALA A 132 7.15 -15.64 -95.50
CA ALA A 132 7.05 -16.59 -94.38
C ALA A 132 5.59 -17.04 -94.14
N CYS A 133 4.63 -16.25 -94.63
CA CYS A 133 3.19 -16.47 -94.52
C CYS A 133 2.43 -15.60 -95.52
N LEU A 134 1.16 -15.95 -95.76
CA LEU A 134 0.24 -15.12 -96.55
C LEU A 134 -0.39 -14.04 -95.68
N ASN A 135 -0.51 -12.82 -96.18
CA ASN A 135 -1.13 -11.69 -95.52
C ASN A 135 -2.54 -12.04 -95.03
N GLY A 136 -2.79 -11.78 -93.75
CA GLY A 136 -4.05 -12.13 -93.08
C GLY A 136 -4.15 -13.59 -92.61
N ALA A 137 -3.18 -14.45 -92.92
CA ALA A 137 -3.07 -15.75 -92.27
C ALA A 137 -2.86 -15.57 -90.75
N SER A 138 -3.34 -16.54 -89.97
CA SER A 138 -3.30 -16.51 -88.52
C SER A 138 -2.75 -17.84 -88.00
N GLN A 139 -1.89 -17.80 -86.98
CA GLN A 139 -1.37 -19.00 -86.31
C GLN A 139 -1.28 -18.82 -84.79
N ASP A 140 -1.31 -19.94 -84.08
CA ASP A 140 -1.01 -19.98 -82.65
C ASP A 140 0.47 -19.67 -82.42
N CYS A 141 0.77 -18.94 -81.35
CA CYS A 141 2.13 -18.58 -80.98
C CYS A 141 2.28 -18.57 -79.46
N TYR A 142 3.53 -18.62 -79.00
CA TYR A 142 3.87 -18.43 -77.59
C TYR A 142 5.31 -17.94 -77.50
N SER A 143 5.53 -16.77 -76.89
CA SER A 143 6.86 -16.18 -76.78
C SER A 143 7.63 -16.56 -75.51
N GLY A 144 7.00 -17.30 -74.59
CA GLY A 144 7.61 -17.74 -73.33
C GLY A 144 8.52 -18.97 -73.47
N PRO A 145 9.22 -19.35 -72.38
CA PRO A 145 10.06 -20.55 -72.34
C PRO A 145 9.30 -21.84 -72.68
N MET A 146 10.01 -22.83 -73.25
CA MET A 146 9.39 -24.12 -73.55
C MET A 146 8.95 -24.83 -72.25
N GLY A 147 7.69 -25.28 -72.22
CA GLY A 147 7.10 -25.99 -71.08
C GLY A 147 6.23 -25.15 -70.15
N THR A 148 6.17 -23.82 -70.33
CA THR A 148 5.33 -22.93 -69.50
C THR A 148 3.95 -22.63 -70.14
N GLN A 149 3.77 -22.92 -71.44
CA GLN A 149 2.48 -22.70 -72.12
C GLN A 149 1.38 -23.59 -71.52
N GLY A 150 0.28 -22.97 -71.08
CA GLY A 150 -0.86 -23.68 -70.48
C GLY A 150 -0.64 -24.09 -69.02
N VAL A 151 0.45 -23.64 -68.39
CA VAL A 151 0.74 -23.82 -66.96
C VAL A 151 0.42 -22.51 -66.23
N GLY A 152 -0.35 -22.60 -65.14
CA GLY A 152 -0.73 -21.44 -64.37
C GLY A 152 -1.52 -20.41 -65.18
N THR A 153 -1.06 -19.16 -65.15
CA THR A 153 -1.63 -18.04 -65.93
C THR A 153 -1.13 -17.98 -67.37
N CYS A 154 -0.06 -18.72 -67.72
CA CYS A 154 0.55 -18.64 -69.03
C CYS A 154 -0.33 -19.22 -70.13
N ALA A 155 -0.56 -18.42 -71.16
CA ALA A 155 -1.40 -18.76 -72.29
C ALA A 155 -0.70 -18.42 -73.61
N GLY A 156 -0.97 -19.22 -74.65
CA GLY A 156 -0.60 -18.90 -76.02
C GLY A 156 -1.41 -17.71 -76.55
N GLY A 157 -0.84 -17.02 -77.52
CA GLY A 157 -1.48 -15.94 -78.26
C GLY A 157 -1.68 -16.30 -79.72
N THR A 158 -1.96 -15.28 -80.53
CA THR A 158 -2.13 -15.42 -81.97
C THR A 158 -1.26 -14.41 -82.72
N GLN A 159 -0.55 -14.87 -83.75
CA GLN A 159 0.15 -14.02 -84.72
C GLN A 159 -0.68 -13.92 -85.99
N VAL A 160 -0.77 -12.71 -86.52
CA VAL A 160 -1.32 -12.44 -87.85
C VAL A 160 -0.16 -12.06 -88.77
N CYS A 161 -0.21 -12.56 -89.99
CA CYS A 161 0.77 -12.23 -91.01
C CYS A 161 0.46 -10.84 -91.61
N GLU A 162 1.45 -9.96 -91.59
CA GLU A 162 1.42 -8.64 -92.24
C GLU A 162 2.72 -8.44 -93.02
N ASP A 163 2.61 -7.98 -94.26
CA ASP A 163 3.72 -7.79 -95.20
C ASP A 163 4.65 -9.02 -95.31
N GLY A 164 4.06 -10.22 -95.38
CA GLY A 164 4.81 -11.48 -95.55
C GLY A 164 5.55 -12.00 -94.33
N ALA A 165 5.40 -11.36 -93.17
CA ALA A 165 6.02 -11.75 -91.91
C ALA A 165 4.99 -11.90 -90.78
N TRP A 166 5.26 -12.82 -89.86
CA TRP A 166 4.45 -12.96 -88.65
C TRP A 166 4.66 -11.76 -87.72
N GLY A 167 3.57 -11.08 -87.38
CA GLY A 167 3.57 -9.98 -86.42
C GLY A 167 3.90 -10.42 -84.98
N PRO A 168 3.72 -9.55 -83.97
CA PRO A 168 3.90 -9.94 -82.57
C PRO A 168 2.88 -11.01 -82.16
N CYS A 169 3.25 -11.85 -81.20
CA CYS A 169 2.31 -12.78 -80.60
C CYS A 169 1.32 -12.01 -79.73
N VAL A 170 0.14 -11.70 -80.28
CA VAL A 170 -0.84 -10.89 -79.57
C VAL A 170 -1.64 -11.76 -78.62
N GLY A 171 -1.72 -11.33 -77.36
CA GLY A 171 -2.54 -11.98 -76.33
C GLY A 171 -1.88 -13.14 -75.61
N ASP A 172 -0.58 -13.41 -75.85
CA ASP A 172 0.14 -14.36 -75.02
C ASP A 172 0.39 -13.81 -73.61
N ILE A 173 0.45 -14.72 -72.65
CA ILE A 173 0.81 -14.44 -71.25
C ILE A 173 2.05 -15.27 -70.94
N THR A 174 3.16 -14.59 -70.71
CA THR A 174 4.46 -15.23 -70.43
C THR A 174 4.79 -15.20 -68.93
N PRO A 175 5.72 -16.04 -68.45
CA PRO A 175 6.10 -16.09 -67.05
C PRO A 175 6.48 -14.72 -66.48
N ALA A 176 5.81 -14.34 -65.38
CA ALA A 176 6.10 -13.17 -64.57
C ALA A 176 6.69 -13.58 -63.22
N SER A 177 7.11 -12.60 -62.41
CA SER A 177 7.47 -12.87 -61.02
C SER A 177 6.23 -13.22 -60.20
N GLU A 178 6.36 -14.19 -59.29
CA GLU A 178 5.30 -14.55 -58.35
C GLU A 178 4.80 -13.35 -57.53
N ALA A 179 3.48 -13.26 -57.43
CA ALA A 179 2.76 -12.38 -56.53
C ALA A 179 1.89 -13.26 -55.65
N CYS A 180 1.63 -12.83 -54.41
CA CYS A 180 0.76 -13.60 -53.51
C CYS A 180 -0.72 -13.31 -53.85
N ASP A 181 -1.22 -13.90 -54.91
CA ASP A 181 -2.57 -13.70 -55.44
C ASP A 181 -3.33 -15.02 -55.71
N GLY A 182 -2.72 -16.16 -55.39
CA GLY A 182 -3.30 -17.48 -55.58
C GLY A 182 -3.20 -17.98 -57.02
N LEU A 183 -2.34 -17.35 -57.83
CA LEU A 183 -2.09 -17.71 -59.22
C LEU A 183 -0.62 -18.09 -59.42
N ASP A 184 -0.39 -19.09 -60.27
CA ASP A 184 0.95 -19.45 -60.77
C ASP A 184 1.34 -18.45 -61.88
N SER A 185 2.08 -17.41 -61.51
CA SER A 185 2.46 -16.30 -62.38
C SER A 185 3.74 -16.57 -63.15
N ASN A 186 4.65 -17.37 -62.60
CA ASN A 186 5.90 -17.79 -63.22
C ASN A 186 5.77 -19.08 -64.04
N CYS A 187 4.59 -19.72 -63.99
CA CYS A 187 4.18 -20.86 -64.79
C CYS A 187 5.08 -22.09 -64.59
N GLU A 188 5.53 -22.30 -63.35
CA GLU A 188 6.36 -23.45 -62.96
C GLU A 188 5.57 -24.61 -62.35
N GLY A 189 4.23 -24.47 -62.30
CA GLY A 189 3.29 -25.51 -61.90
C GLY A 189 3.01 -25.56 -60.40
N GLN A 190 3.46 -24.54 -59.68
CA GLN A 190 3.21 -24.35 -58.26
C GLN A 190 2.55 -22.95 -58.09
N VAL A 191 1.81 -22.72 -57.00
CA VAL A 191 1.09 -21.47 -56.76
C VAL A 191 1.67 -20.75 -55.54
N ASP A 192 2.08 -19.49 -55.72
CA ASP A 192 2.62 -18.58 -54.69
C ASP A 192 3.92 -19.07 -53.99
N GLU A 193 4.89 -19.58 -54.76
CA GLU A 193 6.11 -20.21 -54.25
C GLU A 193 7.10 -19.22 -53.67
N GLY A 194 7.86 -19.68 -52.67
CA GLY A 194 8.97 -18.89 -52.14
C GLY A 194 8.53 -17.67 -51.33
N ASN A 195 7.26 -17.64 -50.87
CA ASN A 195 6.70 -16.59 -50.02
C ASN A 195 6.69 -15.19 -50.69
N PRO A 196 6.02 -15.03 -51.86
CA PRO A 196 5.99 -13.76 -52.57
C PRO A 196 5.32 -12.67 -51.72
N GLY A 197 5.93 -11.48 -51.65
CA GLY A 197 5.47 -10.39 -50.78
C GLY A 197 5.67 -10.61 -49.27
N GLY A 198 6.27 -11.72 -48.86
CA GLY A 198 6.55 -12.05 -47.46
C GLY A 198 7.91 -11.55 -46.93
N GLY A 199 8.16 -11.79 -45.65
CA GLY A 199 9.44 -11.54 -44.97
C GLY A 199 9.60 -10.14 -44.39
N GLN A 200 8.57 -9.29 -44.43
CA GLN A 200 8.58 -7.97 -43.79
C GLN A 200 8.00 -8.04 -42.39
N ALA A 201 8.58 -7.26 -41.47
CA ALA A 201 7.99 -7.10 -40.14
C ALA A 201 6.61 -6.44 -40.25
N CYS A 202 5.65 -6.97 -39.50
CA CYS A 202 4.28 -6.51 -39.46
C CYS A 202 3.71 -6.62 -38.03
N MET A 203 2.54 -6.04 -37.81
CA MET A 203 1.82 -6.16 -36.55
C MET A 203 0.57 -7.01 -36.78
N THR A 204 0.44 -8.11 -36.05
CA THR A 204 -0.67 -9.08 -36.20
C THR A 204 -2.00 -8.54 -35.68
N GLY A 205 -1.95 -7.48 -34.87
CA GLY A 205 -3.09 -6.96 -34.12
C GLY A 205 -3.40 -7.76 -32.84
N LEU A 206 -2.64 -8.82 -32.56
CA LEU A 206 -2.68 -9.53 -31.29
C LEU A 206 -1.97 -8.72 -30.19
N GLN A 207 -2.23 -9.08 -28.95
CA GLN A 207 -1.65 -8.44 -27.77
C GLN A 207 -0.35 -9.14 -27.34
N GLY A 208 0.37 -8.52 -26.41
CA GLY A 208 1.57 -9.11 -25.81
C GLY A 208 2.69 -9.44 -26.78
N VAL A 209 3.38 -10.55 -26.51
CA VAL A 209 4.51 -11.04 -27.31
C VAL A 209 4.10 -11.52 -28.71
N CYS A 210 2.80 -11.74 -28.95
CA CYS A 210 2.26 -12.16 -30.25
C CYS A 210 2.03 -10.99 -31.22
N SER A 211 2.20 -9.74 -30.77
CA SER A 211 1.93 -8.56 -31.59
C SER A 211 2.89 -8.42 -32.78
N PRO A 212 4.21 -8.58 -32.62
CA PRO A 212 5.14 -8.64 -33.73
C PRO A 212 4.94 -9.91 -34.57
N GLY A 213 4.99 -9.74 -35.88
CA GLY A 213 4.94 -10.85 -36.82
C GLY A 213 5.75 -10.56 -38.08
N THR A 214 5.79 -11.57 -38.94
CA THR A 214 6.42 -11.52 -40.26
C THR A 214 5.37 -11.80 -41.32
N THR A 215 5.36 -11.00 -42.40
CA THR A 215 4.45 -11.24 -43.51
C THR A 215 4.75 -12.57 -44.18
N ALA A 216 3.70 -13.34 -44.47
CA ALA A 216 3.78 -14.59 -45.20
C ALA A 216 2.63 -14.71 -46.18
N CYS A 217 2.90 -15.25 -47.36
CA CYS A 217 1.88 -15.60 -48.32
C CYS A 217 1.14 -16.84 -47.82
N GLN A 218 -0.14 -16.68 -47.49
CA GLN A 218 -1.01 -17.76 -47.05
C GLN A 218 -2.30 -17.71 -47.85
N SER A 219 -2.55 -18.79 -48.62
CA SER A 219 -3.77 -18.96 -49.40
C SER A 219 -4.06 -17.81 -50.37
N GLY A 220 -3.06 -17.38 -51.16
CA GLY A 220 -3.23 -16.31 -52.16
C GLY A 220 -3.40 -14.90 -51.58
N SER A 221 -2.96 -14.69 -50.34
CA SER A 221 -2.94 -13.35 -49.74
C SER A 221 -1.78 -13.18 -48.75
N VAL A 222 -1.18 -11.99 -48.73
CA VAL A 222 -0.13 -11.66 -47.75
C VAL A 222 -0.78 -11.47 -46.38
N ALA A 223 -0.51 -12.40 -45.48
CA ALA A 223 -0.97 -12.36 -44.09
C ALA A 223 0.17 -11.99 -43.15
N CYS A 224 -0.14 -11.31 -42.04
CA CYS A 224 0.83 -11.09 -40.96
C CYS A 224 0.78 -12.28 -39.99
N VAL A 225 1.85 -13.06 -39.90
CA VAL A 225 1.93 -14.24 -39.04
C VAL A 225 2.78 -13.92 -37.83
N GLN A 226 2.29 -14.20 -36.63
CA GLN A 226 3.02 -13.95 -35.37
C GLN A 226 4.39 -14.64 -35.34
N ASP A 227 5.41 -13.94 -34.84
CA ASP A 227 6.76 -14.52 -34.67
C ASP A 227 6.81 -15.46 -33.45
N VAL A 228 5.98 -15.20 -32.44
CA VAL A 228 5.86 -15.98 -31.21
C VAL A 228 4.41 -16.45 -31.06
N ALA A 229 4.22 -17.75 -30.80
CA ALA A 229 2.91 -18.32 -30.54
C ALA A 229 2.52 -18.17 -29.05
N PRO A 230 1.22 -18.05 -28.72
CA PRO A 230 0.74 -18.01 -27.35
C PRO A 230 1.24 -19.21 -26.53
N SER A 231 1.66 -18.94 -25.30
CA SER A 231 2.13 -19.92 -24.32
C SER A 231 1.63 -19.57 -22.93
N PRO A 232 1.60 -20.50 -21.95
CA PRO A 232 1.19 -20.17 -20.60
C PRO A 232 2.06 -19.05 -20.00
N GLU A 233 1.44 -18.20 -19.18
CA GLU A 233 2.11 -17.10 -18.50
C GLU A 233 3.36 -17.54 -17.74
N ALA A 234 4.44 -16.77 -17.91
CA ALA A 234 5.64 -16.83 -17.12
C ALA A 234 5.76 -15.51 -16.37
N CYS A 235 6.31 -15.52 -15.16
CA CYS A 235 6.44 -14.28 -14.38
C CYS A 235 7.60 -13.43 -14.91
N ASP A 236 7.37 -12.65 -15.96
CA ASP A 236 8.39 -11.89 -16.69
C ASP A 236 7.94 -10.50 -17.16
N ASN A 237 6.77 -10.02 -16.71
CA ASN A 237 6.10 -8.78 -17.15
C ASN A 237 5.73 -8.78 -18.64
N LEU A 238 5.61 -9.94 -19.27
CA LEU A 238 5.10 -10.07 -20.63
C LEU A 238 3.72 -10.75 -20.60
N ASP A 239 2.96 -10.53 -21.67
CA ASP A 239 1.67 -11.20 -21.91
C ASP A 239 1.98 -12.33 -22.90
N ASN A 240 2.20 -13.53 -22.36
CA ASN A 240 2.75 -14.69 -23.05
C ASN A 240 1.66 -15.53 -23.70
N ASP A 241 0.46 -15.50 -23.16
CA ASP A 241 -0.72 -16.16 -23.73
C ASP A 241 -1.53 -15.24 -24.66
N CYS A 242 -1.15 -13.97 -24.73
CA CYS A 242 -1.65 -12.95 -25.63
C CYS A 242 -3.15 -12.64 -25.41
N ASN A 243 -3.64 -12.80 -24.18
CA ASN A 243 -5.02 -12.49 -23.79
C ASN A 243 -5.23 -11.02 -23.38
N GLY A 244 -4.15 -10.23 -23.31
CA GLY A 244 -4.15 -8.81 -22.96
C GLY A 244 -4.02 -8.50 -21.47
N GLN A 245 -3.75 -9.51 -20.66
CA GLN A 245 -3.31 -9.36 -19.27
C GLN A 245 -1.85 -9.78 -19.18
N THR A 246 -1.15 -9.22 -18.20
CA THR A 246 0.26 -9.51 -17.97
C THR A 246 0.37 -10.27 -16.66
N ASP A 247 1.09 -11.39 -16.68
CA ASP A 247 1.35 -12.23 -15.51
C ASP A 247 0.09 -12.66 -14.72
N GLU A 248 -1.05 -12.91 -15.38
CA GLU A 248 -2.28 -13.29 -14.67
C GLU A 248 -2.24 -14.71 -14.09
N GLY A 249 -3.03 -14.94 -13.04
CA GLY A 249 -3.10 -16.26 -12.40
C GLY A 249 -1.88 -16.64 -11.56
N ASN A 250 -0.99 -15.70 -11.26
CA ASN A 250 0.19 -15.89 -10.41
C ASN A 250 1.18 -16.94 -10.97
N PRO A 251 1.74 -16.73 -12.18
CA PRO A 251 2.64 -17.68 -12.82
C PRO A 251 3.90 -17.91 -11.97
N GLY A 252 4.30 -19.18 -11.81
CA GLY A 252 5.42 -19.57 -10.93
C GLY A 252 5.17 -19.40 -9.42
N GLY A 253 3.98 -18.94 -9.02
CA GLY A 253 3.58 -18.76 -7.64
C GLY A 253 2.99 -20.03 -6.99
N GLY A 254 2.72 -19.95 -5.68
CA GLY A 254 2.04 -20.99 -4.90
C GLY A 254 2.96 -22.02 -4.24
N LEU A 255 4.28 -21.91 -4.40
CA LEU A 255 5.24 -22.79 -3.74
C LEU A 255 5.65 -22.21 -2.38
N ALA A 256 5.83 -23.09 -1.39
CA ALA A 256 6.38 -22.68 -0.10
C ALA A 256 7.83 -22.18 -0.27
N CYS A 257 8.15 -21.08 0.40
CA CYS A 257 9.47 -20.45 0.35
C CYS A 257 9.83 -19.83 1.71
N MET A 258 11.09 -19.45 1.88
CA MET A 258 11.57 -18.73 3.06
C MET A 258 11.83 -17.27 2.69
N THR A 259 11.19 -16.34 3.40
CA THR A 259 11.29 -14.89 3.14
C THR A 259 12.62 -14.29 3.56
N GLY A 260 13.41 -15.02 4.35
CA GLY A 260 14.61 -14.52 5.02
C GLY A 260 14.32 -13.70 6.27
N LEU A 261 13.05 -13.47 6.59
CA LEU A 261 12.61 -12.91 7.87
C LEU A 261 12.65 -13.99 8.96
N VAL A 262 12.52 -13.55 10.20
CA VAL A 262 12.50 -14.38 11.40
C VAL A 262 11.06 -14.53 11.93
N GLY A 263 10.89 -15.37 12.95
CA GLY A 263 9.59 -15.54 13.61
C GLY A 263 8.47 -16.05 12.71
N ALA A 264 7.26 -15.55 12.96
CA ALA A 264 6.06 -15.89 12.21
C ALA A 264 6.14 -15.52 10.71
N CYS A 265 6.96 -14.53 10.35
CA CYS A 265 7.11 -14.06 8.97
C CYS A 265 8.06 -14.92 8.11
N ALA A 266 8.77 -15.88 8.71
CA ALA A 266 9.80 -16.65 8.01
C ALA A 266 9.23 -17.49 6.85
N ALA A 267 8.04 -18.06 7.05
CA ALA A 267 7.36 -18.86 6.05
C ALA A 267 6.60 -17.96 5.06
N GLY A 268 6.84 -18.18 3.77
CA GLY A 268 6.16 -17.49 2.69
C GLY A 268 5.66 -18.43 1.61
N THR A 269 4.93 -17.83 0.66
CA THR A 269 4.50 -18.46 -0.59
C THR A 269 5.01 -17.62 -1.75
N THR A 270 5.51 -18.27 -2.81
CA THR A 270 5.93 -17.55 -4.01
C THR A 270 4.76 -16.86 -4.66
N ALA A 271 4.95 -15.61 -5.06
CA ALA A 271 3.99 -14.84 -5.83
C ALA A 271 4.71 -14.05 -6.92
N CYS A 272 4.10 -13.95 -8.09
CA CYS A 272 4.57 -13.12 -9.17
C CYS A 272 4.29 -11.65 -8.82
N GLN A 273 5.36 -10.86 -8.68
CA GLN A 273 5.27 -9.42 -8.42
C GLN A 273 6.21 -8.67 -9.37
N ASN A 274 5.62 -7.85 -10.24
CA ASN A 274 6.37 -7.05 -11.21
C ASN A 274 7.32 -7.90 -12.07
N GLY A 275 6.84 -9.01 -12.63
CA GLY A 275 7.62 -9.89 -13.53
C GLY A 275 8.81 -10.57 -12.89
N SER A 276 8.72 -10.84 -11.59
CA SER A 276 9.63 -11.73 -10.88
C SER A 276 8.90 -12.46 -9.77
N THR A 277 9.16 -13.77 -9.64
CA THR A 277 8.66 -14.57 -8.51
C THR A 277 9.35 -14.13 -7.22
N ALA A 278 8.60 -13.49 -6.35
CA ALA A 278 9.02 -13.07 -5.01
C ALA A 278 8.48 -14.02 -3.96
N CYS A 279 9.22 -14.22 -2.86
CA CYS A 279 8.70 -14.93 -1.69
C CYS A 279 7.95 -13.95 -0.80
N VAL A 280 6.63 -14.12 -0.66
CA VAL A 280 5.77 -13.24 0.15
C VAL A 280 5.43 -13.97 1.44
N GLN A 281 5.59 -13.29 2.59
CA GLN A 281 5.22 -13.86 3.89
C GLN A 281 3.75 -14.29 3.94
N ASN A 282 3.49 -15.46 4.54
CA ASN A 282 2.12 -15.94 4.76
C ASN A 282 1.41 -15.18 5.88
N VAL A 283 2.20 -14.68 6.85
CA VAL A 283 1.73 -13.93 8.01
C VAL A 283 2.45 -12.57 8.01
N PRO A 284 1.72 -11.44 7.95
CA PRO A 284 2.33 -10.11 8.08
C PRO A 284 2.83 -9.89 9.51
N SER A 285 3.79 -8.98 9.69
CA SER A 285 4.22 -8.59 11.04
C SER A 285 3.05 -7.94 11.78
N SER A 286 2.95 -8.24 13.07
CA SER A 286 1.88 -7.76 13.94
C SER A 286 2.44 -7.47 15.32
N ALA A 287 1.66 -6.82 16.18
CA ALA A 287 2.09 -6.60 17.55
C ALA A 287 2.23 -7.92 18.30
N GLU A 288 3.15 -7.93 19.25
CA GLU A 288 3.54 -9.11 20.01
C GLU A 288 2.40 -9.61 20.88
N VAL A 289 2.30 -10.93 20.95
CA VAL A 289 1.30 -11.67 21.72
C VAL A 289 2.05 -12.69 22.54
N CYS A 290 1.63 -12.91 23.79
CA CYS A 290 2.30 -13.86 24.67
C CYS A 290 2.02 -15.31 24.24
N ASP A 291 2.74 -15.80 23.23
CA ASP A 291 2.56 -17.11 22.61
C ASP A 291 3.87 -17.84 22.26
N ALA A 292 5.02 -17.28 22.67
CA ALA A 292 6.36 -17.77 22.39
C ALA A 292 6.73 -17.77 20.90
N VAL A 293 6.07 -16.94 20.11
CA VAL A 293 6.40 -16.66 18.71
C VAL A 293 6.82 -15.19 18.58
N ASP A 294 7.74 -14.92 17.66
CA ASP A 294 8.15 -13.57 17.25
C ASP A 294 7.16 -13.10 16.17
N ASN A 295 6.17 -12.31 16.59
CA ASN A 295 4.99 -11.91 15.81
C ASN A 295 5.23 -10.61 15.05
N ASP A 296 6.13 -9.75 15.52
CA ASP A 296 6.54 -8.53 14.84
C ASP A 296 7.76 -8.74 13.93
N CYS A 297 8.39 -9.90 14.04
CA CYS A 297 9.48 -10.40 13.22
C CYS A 297 10.78 -9.58 13.38
N ASN A 298 11.02 -9.04 14.58
CA ASN A 298 12.21 -8.27 14.94
C ASN A 298 13.39 -9.14 15.44
N GLY A 299 13.17 -10.44 15.68
CA GLY A 299 14.16 -11.40 16.18
C GLY A 299 14.15 -11.61 17.68
N GLN A 300 13.20 -11.02 18.40
CA GLN A 300 12.95 -11.23 19.81
C GLN A 300 11.57 -11.89 19.98
N VAL A 301 11.43 -12.70 21.02
CA VAL A 301 10.18 -13.39 21.32
C VAL A 301 9.59 -12.79 22.59
N ASP A 302 8.31 -12.42 22.57
CA ASP A 302 7.54 -11.92 23.71
C ASP A 302 8.20 -10.74 24.50
N GLU A 303 8.90 -9.86 23.81
CA GLU A 303 9.46 -8.60 24.31
C GLU A 303 8.41 -7.56 24.78
N GLY A 304 8.76 -6.77 25.79
CA GLY A 304 7.89 -5.71 26.28
C GLY A 304 6.64 -6.15 27.05
N ASN A 305 6.57 -7.43 27.46
CA ASN A 305 5.47 -8.02 28.24
C ASN A 305 4.10 -7.95 27.50
N PRO A 306 3.98 -8.60 26.34
CA PRO A 306 2.75 -8.55 25.54
C PRO A 306 1.58 -9.19 26.30
N GLY A 307 0.42 -8.53 26.29
CA GLY A 307 -0.78 -8.98 27.02
C GLY A 307 -0.68 -8.91 28.56
N GLY A 308 0.44 -8.44 29.12
CA GLY A 308 0.66 -8.28 30.54
C GLY A 308 0.17 -6.95 31.12
N GLY A 309 0.48 -6.70 32.39
CA GLY A 309 0.13 -5.46 33.11
C GLY A 309 -1.30 -5.42 33.68
N GLY A 310 -2.16 -6.34 33.26
CA GLY A 310 -3.49 -6.53 33.86
C GLY A 310 -3.41 -7.07 35.29
N ALA A 311 -4.34 -6.66 36.14
CA ALA A 311 -4.49 -7.22 37.48
C ALA A 311 -4.98 -8.67 37.41
N CYS A 312 -4.49 -9.52 38.29
CA CYS A 312 -4.86 -10.93 38.40
C CYS A 312 -4.85 -11.38 39.87
N MET A 313 -5.34 -12.60 40.12
CA MET A 313 -5.32 -13.22 41.45
C MET A 313 -4.38 -14.43 41.41
N THR A 314 -3.41 -14.45 42.32
CA THR A 314 -2.41 -15.54 42.41
C THR A 314 -2.96 -16.80 43.08
N GLY A 315 -4.11 -16.68 43.77
CA GLY A 315 -4.68 -17.73 44.60
C GLY A 315 -4.06 -17.83 46.00
N GLN A 316 -3.09 -16.97 46.34
CA GLN A 316 -2.55 -16.83 47.69
C GLN A 316 -3.50 -16.01 48.59
N GLN A 317 -3.26 -16.03 49.90
CA GLN A 317 -4.04 -15.28 50.88
C GLN A 317 -3.45 -13.90 51.16
N GLY A 318 -4.20 -13.08 51.90
CA GLY A 318 -3.72 -11.80 52.42
C GLY A 318 -3.22 -10.85 51.34
N ILE A 319 -2.11 -10.17 51.65
CA ILE A 319 -1.48 -9.19 50.75
C ILE A 319 -0.88 -9.84 49.49
N CYS A 320 -0.66 -11.15 49.49
CA CYS A 320 -0.10 -11.89 48.37
C CYS A 320 -1.13 -12.23 47.28
N ALA A 321 -2.43 -12.08 47.58
CA ALA A 321 -3.51 -12.46 46.66
C ALA A 321 -3.54 -11.63 45.36
N PRO A 322 -3.40 -10.30 45.39
CA PRO A 322 -3.35 -9.49 44.18
C PRO A 322 -2.01 -9.65 43.46
N GLY A 323 -2.08 -9.85 42.14
CA GLY A 323 -0.93 -9.92 41.27
C GLY A 323 -1.09 -9.11 39.99
N THR A 324 -0.03 -9.09 39.20
CA THR A 324 0.03 -8.50 37.87
C THR A 324 0.43 -9.56 36.85
N LEU A 325 -0.27 -9.61 35.71
CA LEU A 325 0.04 -10.53 34.62
C LEU A 325 1.38 -10.15 33.99
N ASN A 326 2.24 -11.15 33.84
CA ASN A 326 3.53 -11.04 33.18
C ASN A 326 3.70 -12.17 32.17
N CYS A 327 4.08 -11.85 30.94
CA CYS A 327 4.36 -12.82 29.92
C CYS A 327 5.68 -13.52 30.21
N GLN A 328 5.64 -14.84 30.41
CA GLN A 328 6.81 -15.67 30.66
C GLN A 328 6.71 -16.97 29.87
N GLY A 329 7.60 -17.12 28.87
CA GLY A 329 7.68 -18.33 28.05
C GLY A 329 6.40 -18.61 27.26
N GLY A 330 5.83 -17.60 26.61
CA GLY A 330 4.60 -17.72 25.82
C GLY A 330 3.32 -17.95 26.63
N SER A 331 3.33 -17.60 27.92
CA SER A 331 2.11 -17.67 28.73
C SER A 331 2.05 -16.53 29.74
N LEU A 332 0.83 -16.00 29.95
CA LEU A 332 0.57 -14.99 30.95
C LEU A 332 0.57 -15.63 32.35
N VAL A 333 1.58 -15.30 33.14
CA VAL A 333 1.75 -15.75 34.52
C VAL A 333 1.34 -14.63 35.48
N CYS A 334 0.50 -14.95 36.47
CA CYS A 334 0.13 -14.00 37.50
C CYS A 334 1.24 -13.91 38.58
N GLN A 335 1.96 -12.79 38.63
CA GLN A 335 2.99 -12.56 39.65
C GLN A 335 2.44 -11.73 40.80
N GLN A 336 2.61 -12.19 42.04
CA GLN A 336 2.16 -11.46 43.24
C GLN A 336 2.77 -10.06 43.34
N ASN A 337 1.96 -9.07 43.72
CA ASN A 337 2.41 -7.69 43.89
C ASN A 337 3.18 -7.49 45.20
N ALA A 338 2.89 -8.30 46.23
CA ALA A 338 3.57 -8.29 47.51
C ALA A 338 4.06 -9.70 47.86
N GLN A 339 5.25 -9.78 48.44
CA GLN A 339 5.82 -11.01 48.99
C GLN A 339 5.41 -11.17 50.45
N ALA A 340 5.34 -12.42 50.93
CA ALA A 340 5.06 -12.71 52.32
C ALA A 340 6.14 -12.10 53.22
N SER A 341 5.74 -11.45 54.31
CA SER A 341 6.59 -10.90 55.35
C SER A 341 6.06 -11.28 56.74
N PRO A 342 6.85 -11.15 57.82
CA PRO A 342 6.31 -11.30 59.17
C PRO A 342 5.12 -10.36 59.45
N GLU A 343 4.23 -10.75 60.36
CA GLU A 343 3.05 -9.97 60.74
C GLU A 343 3.39 -8.60 61.34
N GLU A 344 2.65 -7.57 60.90
CA GLU A 344 2.68 -6.23 61.47
C GLU A 344 1.49 -6.03 62.43
N CYS A 345 1.76 -6.08 63.73
CA CYS A 345 0.70 -6.01 64.73
C CYS A 345 -0.14 -4.73 64.65
N GLY A 346 -1.45 -4.89 64.44
CA GLY A 346 -2.45 -3.82 64.49
C GLY A 346 -2.84 -3.23 63.13
N ASP A 347 -2.29 -3.73 62.02
CA ASP A 347 -2.61 -3.25 60.67
C ASP A 347 -3.85 -3.94 60.05
N SER A 348 -4.28 -5.06 60.65
CA SER A 348 -5.42 -5.88 60.20
C SER A 348 -5.22 -6.53 58.82
N LEU A 349 -3.98 -6.69 58.37
CA LEU A 349 -3.60 -7.41 57.16
C LEU A 349 -3.02 -8.78 57.53
N ASP A 350 -3.03 -9.68 56.56
CA ASP A 350 -2.34 -10.98 56.61
C ASP A 350 -1.05 -10.79 55.80
N ASN A 351 0.02 -10.39 56.49
CA ASN A 351 1.29 -10.01 55.88
C ASN A 351 2.10 -11.25 55.50
N ASN A 352 1.94 -12.34 56.24
CA ASN A 352 2.67 -13.59 55.99
C ASN A 352 1.94 -14.53 55.02
N CYS A 353 0.72 -14.18 54.63
CA CYS A 353 -0.12 -14.86 53.65
C CYS A 353 -0.50 -16.30 54.04
N ASP A 354 -0.63 -16.57 55.34
CA ASP A 354 -1.00 -17.87 55.89
C ASP A 354 -2.51 -18.03 56.15
N GLY A 355 -3.28 -16.96 55.95
CA GLY A 355 -4.72 -16.91 56.13
C GLY A 355 -5.17 -16.46 57.52
N GLN A 356 -4.26 -16.07 58.40
CA GLN A 356 -4.54 -15.45 59.70
C GLN A 356 -4.09 -13.99 59.70
N VAL A 357 -4.68 -13.20 60.60
CA VAL A 357 -4.42 -11.75 60.69
C VAL A 357 -3.93 -11.46 62.10
N ASN A 358 -2.79 -10.77 62.23
CA ASN A 358 -2.18 -10.33 63.49
C ASN A 358 -1.88 -11.47 64.48
N GLU A 359 -1.48 -12.65 64.01
CA GLU A 359 -1.03 -13.71 64.90
C GLU A 359 0.43 -13.47 65.39
N GLY A 360 0.79 -14.08 66.52
CA GLY A 360 2.14 -13.92 67.10
C GLY A 360 2.43 -12.58 67.82
N CYS A 361 1.46 -11.65 67.93
CA CYS A 361 1.64 -10.35 68.57
C CYS A 361 1.79 -10.39 70.11
N PRO A 362 2.75 -9.67 70.73
CA PRO A 362 2.93 -9.62 72.18
C PRO A 362 1.75 -8.94 72.91
N VAL A 363 1.21 -9.56 73.96
CA VAL A 363 0.17 -8.95 74.81
C VAL A 363 0.81 -7.95 75.78
N CYS A 364 0.44 -6.68 75.72
CA CYS A 364 0.82 -5.65 76.70
C CYS A 364 0.24 -6.04 78.07
N ASN A 365 1.11 -6.34 79.06
CA ASN A 365 0.73 -6.55 80.47
C ASN A 365 1.65 -5.70 81.37
N THR A 366 1.61 -4.38 81.17
CA THR A 366 2.46 -3.42 81.89
C THR A 366 1.71 -2.79 83.08
N SER A 367 2.44 -2.49 84.15
CA SER A 367 1.88 -1.91 85.38
C SER A 367 1.75 -0.40 85.26
N VAL A 368 0.63 0.15 85.72
CA VAL A 368 0.35 1.61 85.71
C VAL A 368 0.07 2.10 87.12
N LEU A 369 0.78 3.13 87.58
CA LEU A 369 0.44 3.83 88.82
C LEU A 369 -0.60 4.90 88.52
N LEU A 370 -1.82 4.73 89.02
CA LEU A 370 -2.91 5.68 88.85
C LEU A 370 -3.05 6.54 90.11
N LEU A 371 -2.62 7.81 90.04
CA LEU A 371 -2.90 8.79 91.09
C LEU A 371 -4.34 9.29 90.89
N SER A 372 -5.22 8.93 91.84
CA SER A 372 -6.67 9.06 91.70
C SER A 372 -7.13 10.52 91.58
N ASP A 373 -8.24 10.72 90.87
CA ASP A 373 -9.04 11.94 91.01
C ASP A 373 -9.77 11.91 92.37
N ASN A 374 -10.09 13.06 92.95
CA ASN A 374 -10.85 13.14 94.19
C ASN A 374 -12.31 12.66 94.03
N ASN A 375 -12.77 12.49 92.79
CA ASN A 375 -13.97 11.75 92.41
C ASN A 375 -13.69 10.26 92.20
N ALA A 376 -14.17 9.43 93.14
CA ALA A 376 -14.01 7.97 93.07
C ALA A 376 -14.65 7.33 91.82
N GLY A 377 -15.71 7.93 91.25
CA GLY A 377 -16.37 7.42 90.04
C GLY A 377 -15.51 7.56 88.79
N ILE A 378 -14.82 8.69 88.65
CA ILE A 378 -13.86 8.93 87.55
C ILE A 378 -12.67 7.98 87.69
N THR A 379 -12.13 7.87 88.90
CA THR A 379 -10.99 6.97 89.20
C THR A 379 -11.31 5.51 88.88
N ASN A 380 -12.47 5.00 89.30
CA ASN A 380 -12.87 3.62 89.03
C ASN A 380 -13.07 3.37 87.53
N SER A 381 -13.67 4.33 86.82
CA SER A 381 -13.89 4.21 85.38
C SER A 381 -12.58 4.24 84.59
N ALA A 382 -11.59 5.03 85.04
CA ALA A 382 -10.25 5.06 84.47
C ALA A 382 -9.51 3.74 84.70
N ALA A 383 -9.54 3.22 85.93
CA ALA A 383 -8.95 1.92 86.24
C ALA A 383 -9.56 0.80 85.38
N VAL A 384 -10.88 0.73 85.25
CA VAL A 384 -11.56 -0.26 84.40
C VAL A 384 -11.16 -0.12 82.93
N ALA A 385 -11.08 1.11 82.41
CA ALA A 385 -10.67 1.35 81.03
C ALA A 385 -9.21 0.91 80.77
N LEU A 386 -8.30 1.18 81.71
CA LEU A 386 -6.90 0.74 81.62
C LEU A 386 -6.81 -0.79 81.66
N THR A 387 -7.54 -1.46 82.55
CA THR A 387 -7.59 -2.93 82.60
C THR A 387 -8.14 -3.53 81.31
N ALA A 388 -9.20 -2.98 80.75
CA ALA A 388 -9.76 -3.42 79.47
C ALA A 388 -8.78 -3.20 78.30
N ALA A 389 -7.87 -2.25 78.43
CA ALA A 389 -6.81 -1.97 77.47
C ALA A 389 -5.57 -2.87 77.64
N GLY A 390 -5.58 -3.83 78.57
CA GLY A 390 -4.47 -4.75 78.85
C GLY A 390 -3.46 -4.24 79.88
N LEU A 391 -3.69 -3.07 80.48
CA LEU A 391 -2.81 -2.49 81.50
C LEU A 391 -3.19 -2.98 82.90
N SER A 392 -2.25 -2.98 83.84
CA SER A 392 -2.49 -3.36 85.24
C SER A 392 -2.42 -2.14 86.17
N PRO A 393 -3.53 -1.39 86.38
CA PRO A 393 -3.52 -0.18 87.20
C PRO A 393 -3.47 -0.47 88.71
N THR A 394 -2.60 0.23 89.42
CA THR A 394 -2.57 0.32 90.89
C THR A 394 -2.98 1.72 91.32
N VAL A 395 -4.08 1.83 92.06
CA VAL A 395 -4.68 3.11 92.43
C VAL A 395 -4.12 3.63 93.76
N VAL A 396 -3.64 4.88 93.77
CA VAL A 396 -3.34 5.63 95.00
C VAL A 396 -4.54 6.51 95.31
N HIS A 397 -5.33 6.10 96.31
CA HIS A 397 -6.50 6.85 96.76
C HIS A 397 -6.10 8.13 97.51
N GLY A 398 -6.81 9.23 97.24
CA GLY A 398 -6.43 10.56 97.75
C GLY A 398 -5.45 11.29 96.84
N GLY A 399 -5.23 10.76 95.62
CA GLY A 399 -4.67 11.49 94.49
C GLY A 399 -3.28 12.06 94.70
N ILE A 400 -3.02 13.17 94.02
CA ILE A 400 -1.71 13.83 94.10
C ILE A 400 -1.43 14.39 95.49
N ALA A 401 -2.47 14.71 96.28
CA ALA A 401 -2.35 15.32 97.59
C ALA A 401 -1.72 14.40 98.65
N THR A 402 -1.92 13.08 98.50
CA THR A 402 -1.46 12.08 99.49
C THR A 402 -0.25 11.28 99.04
N TYR A 403 0.10 11.33 97.75
CA TYR A 403 1.21 10.55 97.22
C TYR A 403 2.56 11.09 97.69
N ASN A 404 3.22 10.31 98.56
CA ASN A 404 4.52 10.64 99.15
C ASN A 404 5.69 9.84 98.53
N GLY A 405 5.44 9.15 97.41
CA GLY A 405 6.43 8.29 96.76
C GLY A 405 6.29 6.80 97.08
N ALA A 406 5.25 6.41 97.84
CA ALA A 406 4.86 5.02 98.06
C ALA A 406 3.50 4.72 97.40
N PRO A 407 3.38 3.67 96.55
CA PRO A 407 4.46 2.80 96.08
C PRO A 407 5.47 3.54 95.17
N PRO A 408 6.73 3.08 95.05
CA PRO A 408 7.74 3.75 94.24
C PRO A 408 7.34 3.81 92.76
N ALA A 409 7.39 5.00 92.15
CA ALA A 409 7.01 5.20 90.74
C ALA A 409 7.81 4.31 89.77
N ALA A 410 9.09 4.03 90.08
CA ALA A 410 9.95 3.16 89.28
C ALA A 410 9.49 1.68 89.23
N SER A 411 8.48 1.28 90.00
CA SER A 411 7.89 -0.06 89.94
C SER A 411 6.79 -0.18 88.87
N PHE A 412 6.52 0.92 88.15
CA PHE A 412 5.44 1.02 87.17
C PHE A 412 6.01 1.50 85.85
N SER A 413 5.51 0.94 84.75
CA SER A 413 5.89 1.34 83.38
C SER A 413 5.31 2.71 83.02
N ALA A 414 4.21 3.11 83.67
CA ALA A 414 3.63 4.43 83.51
C ALA A 414 3.05 4.97 84.82
N VAL A 415 3.11 6.30 84.98
CA VAL A 415 2.38 7.04 86.02
C VAL A 415 1.33 7.93 85.36
N LEU A 416 0.06 7.72 85.72
CA LEU A 416 -1.07 8.54 85.29
C LEU A 416 -1.52 9.44 86.43
N LEU A 417 -1.46 10.75 86.22
CA LEU A 417 -1.89 11.76 87.16
C LEU A 417 -3.23 12.35 86.73
N LEU A 418 -4.32 11.93 87.37
CA LEU A 418 -5.64 12.54 87.21
C LEU A 418 -5.77 13.72 88.18
N VAL A 419 -5.32 14.90 87.77
CA VAL A 419 -5.44 16.11 88.60
C VAL A 419 -6.86 16.65 88.50
N GLY A 420 -7.64 16.49 89.57
CA GLY A 420 -9.02 16.96 89.70
C GLY A 420 -9.16 18.32 90.39
N ASP A 421 -10.14 18.48 91.29
CA ASP A 421 -10.36 19.73 92.05
C ASP A 421 -9.27 20.04 93.11
N GLU A 422 -8.40 19.06 93.36
CA GLU A 422 -7.20 19.16 94.18
C GLU A 422 -6.09 19.99 93.51
N TYR A 423 -6.43 20.79 92.49
CA TYR A 423 -5.52 21.70 91.79
C TYR A 423 -4.91 22.78 92.72
N LEU A 424 -5.49 23.05 93.89
CA LEU A 424 -4.92 23.94 94.91
C LEU A 424 -4.02 23.23 95.95
N VAL A 425 -3.89 21.90 95.90
CA VAL A 425 -3.05 21.14 96.85
C VAL A 425 -1.74 20.71 96.18
N ASP A 426 -0.60 21.03 96.79
CA ASP A 426 0.69 20.57 96.28
C ASP A 426 0.91 19.08 96.59
N MET A 427 1.55 18.37 95.67
CA MET A 427 1.98 17.00 95.93
C MET A 427 3.15 17.02 96.91
N PRO A 428 3.21 16.14 97.93
CA PRO A 428 4.38 16.00 98.78
C PRO A 428 5.67 15.90 97.94
N VAL A 429 6.70 16.68 98.29
CA VAL A 429 7.97 16.74 97.52
C VAL A 429 8.60 15.36 97.32
N ALA A 430 8.43 14.44 98.28
CA ALA A 430 8.89 13.06 98.16
C ALA A 430 8.18 12.29 97.02
N GLY A 431 6.88 12.52 96.81
CA GLY A 431 6.12 11.97 95.68
C GLY A 431 6.58 12.54 94.34
N GLN A 432 6.79 13.85 94.28
CA GLN A 432 7.31 14.52 93.09
C GLN A 432 8.68 13.95 92.69
N ASN A 433 9.61 13.84 93.65
CA ASN A 433 10.95 13.30 93.40
C ASN A 433 10.93 11.82 93.00
N SER A 434 10.00 11.03 93.54
CA SER A 434 9.82 9.61 93.14
C SER A 434 9.50 9.50 91.64
N ILE A 435 8.57 10.32 91.13
CA ILE A 435 8.19 10.33 89.71
C ILE A 435 9.33 10.85 88.84
N VAL A 436 9.92 12.00 89.21
CA VAL A 436 11.03 12.62 88.45
C VAL A 436 12.22 11.67 88.32
N SER A 437 12.61 11.02 89.42
CA SER A 437 13.75 10.09 89.41
C SER A 437 13.45 8.86 88.56
N ALA A 438 12.24 8.31 88.65
CA ALA A 438 11.83 7.16 87.84
C ALA A 438 11.80 7.50 86.34
N PHE A 439 11.28 8.67 85.97
CA PHE A 439 11.25 9.15 84.59
C PHE A 439 12.65 9.41 84.03
N ASN A 440 13.50 10.13 84.77
CA ASN A 440 14.86 10.43 84.31
C ASN A 440 15.74 9.17 84.19
N ASN A 441 15.41 8.10 84.93
CA ASN A 441 16.10 6.82 84.85
C ASN A 441 15.57 5.89 83.74
N GLY A 442 14.58 6.29 82.93
CA GLY A 442 14.04 5.44 81.87
C GLY A 442 13.06 4.37 82.34
N THR A 443 12.61 4.42 83.61
CA THR A 443 11.83 3.32 84.21
C THR A 443 10.33 3.51 84.13
N THR A 444 9.85 4.74 83.90
CA THR A 444 8.42 5.04 83.76
C THR A 444 8.18 6.18 82.78
N GLY A 445 7.16 6.05 81.94
CA GLY A 445 6.55 7.19 81.28
C GLY A 445 5.55 7.92 82.20
N VAL A 446 5.14 9.14 81.82
CA VAL A 446 4.21 9.95 82.61
C VAL A 446 3.12 10.55 81.73
N LEU A 447 1.87 10.36 82.15
CA LEU A 447 0.69 10.99 81.53
C LEU A 447 0.07 11.96 82.53
N PHE A 448 0.06 13.24 82.15
CA PHE A 448 -0.62 14.29 82.91
C PHE A 448 -1.95 14.67 82.28
N THR A 449 -2.94 14.86 83.14
CA THR A 449 -4.18 15.54 82.79
C THR A 449 -4.10 17.02 83.15
N GLU A 450 -5.09 17.77 82.71
CA GLU A 450 -5.01 19.21 82.46
C GLU A 450 -4.45 20.10 83.56
N TRP A 451 -4.93 19.96 84.79
CA TRP A 451 -4.55 20.88 85.87
C TRP A 451 -3.06 20.80 86.23
N ALA A 452 -2.34 19.80 85.72
CA ALA A 452 -0.89 19.73 85.77
C ALA A 452 -0.20 21.02 85.27
N ALA A 453 -0.71 21.64 84.20
CA ALA A 453 -0.12 22.86 83.64
C ALA A 453 -0.34 24.11 84.52
N TYR A 454 -1.34 24.09 85.41
CA TYR A 454 -1.63 25.17 86.37
C TYR A 454 -0.75 25.11 87.62
N LYS A 455 -0.30 23.91 88.03
CA LYS A 455 0.46 23.71 89.26
C LYS A 455 1.68 24.64 89.39
N PRO A 456 2.54 24.80 88.37
CA PRO A 456 3.68 25.70 88.46
C PRO A 456 3.28 27.17 88.63
N THR A 457 2.13 27.61 88.11
CA THR A 457 1.71 29.02 88.19
C THR A 457 1.32 29.45 89.61
N THR A 458 1.06 28.48 90.50
CA THR A 458 0.77 28.72 91.93
C THR A 458 1.97 28.40 92.84
N GLY A 459 3.14 28.15 92.27
CA GLY A 459 4.34 27.75 93.02
C GLY A 459 4.34 26.30 93.49
N GLN A 460 3.41 25.47 93.00
CA GLN A 460 3.34 24.04 93.29
C GLN A 460 4.19 23.24 92.29
N TRP A 461 4.43 21.96 92.58
CA TRP A 461 5.19 21.06 91.71
C TRP A 461 6.62 21.53 91.41
N THR A 462 7.31 22.03 92.43
CA THR A 462 8.67 22.57 92.32
C THR A 462 9.68 21.57 91.73
N ALA A 463 9.51 20.27 91.97
CA ALA A 463 10.33 19.23 91.35
C ALA A 463 9.68 18.64 90.09
N LEU A 464 8.36 18.41 90.11
CA LEU A 464 7.66 17.69 89.03
C LEU A 464 7.46 18.54 87.75
N SER A 465 7.44 19.86 87.88
CA SER A 465 7.21 20.82 86.77
C SER A 465 8.19 20.68 85.59
N GLN A 466 9.39 20.14 85.83
CA GLN A 466 10.38 19.89 84.78
C GLN A 466 9.91 18.85 83.74
N LEU A 467 8.96 17.98 84.09
CA LEU A 467 8.41 16.96 83.20
C LEU A 467 7.26 17.49 82.34
N LEU A 468 6.74 18.69 82.63
CA LEU A 468 5.66 19.28 81.86
C LEU A 468 6.17 19.74 80.49
N ILE A 469 5.42 19.42 79.45
CA ILE A 469 5.60 19.74 78.04
C ILE A 469 4.53 20.70 77.51
N LEU A 470 3.59 21.13 78.36
CA LEU A 470 2.60 22.17 78.11
C LEU A 470 2.55 23.09 79.33
N ASN A 471 2.78 24.38 79.13
CA ASN A 471 2.58 25.39 80.17
C ASN A 471 1.18 26.01 80.08
N ARG A 472 0.78 26.73 81.13
CA ARG A 472 -0.42 27.56 81.14
C ARG A 472 -0.01 29.03 80.96
N SER A 473 -0.48 29.68 79.89
CA SER A 473 -0.39 31.14 79.71
C SER A 473 -1.69 31.86 80.04
N GLY A 474 -2.81 31.12 80.09
CA GLY A 474 -4.13 31.62 80.43
C GLY A 474 -5.10 30.46 80.70
N GLU A 475 -6.35 30.78 80.99
CA GLU A 475 -7.44 29.80 81.07
C GLU A 475 -8.62 30.30 80.24
N ASN A 476 -9.18 29.42 79.43
CA ASN A 476 -10.44 29.70 78.75
C ASN A 476 -11.56 29.00 79.49
N SER A 477 -12.17 29.69 80.46
CA SER A 477 -13.46 29.30 81.01
C SER A 477 -14.54 29.64 79.98
N VAL A 478 -14.94 28.65 79.18
CA VAL A 478 -15.93 28.85 78.12
C VAL A 478 -17.32 28.56 78.66
N GLY A 479 -18.31 29.40 78.35
CA GLY A 479 -19.72 29.15 78.70
C GLY A 479 -20.37 27.96 77.97
N SER A 480 -19.56 27.07 77.40
CA SER A 480 -19.96 25.88 76.65
C SER A 480 -19.85 24.62 77.51
N GLU A 481 -20.59 23.58 77.13
CA GLU A 481 -20.51 22.23 77.72
C GLU A 481 -19.65 21.27 76.87
N THR A 482 -19.04 21.74 75.78
CA THR A 482 -18.41 20.89 74.75
C THR A 482 -16.96 21.26 74.48
N GLN A 483 -16.13 20.25 74.19
CA GLN A 483 -14.78 20.43 73.64
C GLN A 483 -14.60 19.53 72.43
N THR A 484 -13.96 20.06 71.38
CA THR A 484 -13.65 19.34 70.15
C THR A 484 -12.15 19.15 70.02
N TYR A 485 -11.75 17.89 69.92
CA TYR A 485 -10.37 17.49 69.68
C TYR A 485 -10.18 17.14 68.21
N THR A 486 -9.13 17.68 67.59
CA THR A 486 -8.82 17.42 66.18
C THR A 486 -7.37 17.02 66.03
N GLN A 487 -7.13 15.86 65.42
CA GLN A 487 -5.81 15.35 65.13
C GLN A 487 -5.09 16.28 64.16
N THR A 488 -3.85 16.63 64.48
CA THR A 488 -2.97 17.40 63.61
C THR A 488 -1.82 16.56 63.06
N ILE A 489 -1.44 15.48 63.76
CA ILE A 489 -0.35 14.58 63.38
C ILE A 489 -0.79 13.13 63.60
N ALA A 490 -0.55 12.26 62.61
CA ALA A 490 -0.74 10.82 62.74
C ALA A 490 0.11 10.28 63.90
N HIS A 491 -0.53 9.64 64.89
CA HIS A 491 0.16 9.19 66.09
C HIS A 491 -0.57 7.98 66.70
N PRO A 492 0.13 7.00 67.31
CA PRO A 492 -0.49 5.81 67.92
C PRO A 492 -1.57 6.13 68.97
N ILE A 493 -1.46 7.26 69.66
CA ILE A 493 -2.48 7.74 70.62
C ILE A 493 -3.86 7.90 69.97
N TRP A 494 -3.90 8.18 68.66
CA TRP A 494 -5.13 8.37 67.88
C TRP A 494 -5.69 7.09 67.26
N ALA A 495 -5.08 5.93 67.51
CA ALA A 495 -5.53 4.65 66.95
C ALA A 495 -6.99 4.35 67.35
N GLY A 496 -7.84 4.08 66.37
CA GLY A 496 -9.27 3.82 66.56
C GLY A 496 -10.13 5.05 66.91
N ILE A 497 -9.55 6.25 66.89
CA ILE A 497 -10.25 7.53 67.13
C ILE A 497 -10.48 8.24 65.79
N PRO A 498 -11.68 8.80 65.52
CA PRO A 498 -11.90 9.62 64.33
C PRO A 498 -10.97 10.83 64.30
N ASN A 499 -10.60 11.32 63.11
CA ASN A 499 -9.71 12.49 62.94
C ASN A 499 -10.14 13.73 63.76
N SER A 500 -11.43 13.88 64.04
CA SER A 500 -11.97 14.88 64.95
C SER A 500 -13.16 14.30 65.72
N PHE A 501 -13.28 14.62 67.01
CA PHE A 501 -14.45 14.26 67.82
C PHE A 501 -14.80 15.36 68.83
N THR A 502 -16.07 15.45 69.18
CA THR A 502 -16.59 16.41 70.16
C THR A 502 -17.14 15.67 71.37
N THR A 503 -16.64 16.00 72.56
CA THR A 503 -17.14 15.49 73.83
C THR A 503 -18.07 16.51 74.46
N VAL A 504 -19.19 16.00 75.02
CA VAL A 504 -20.17 16.78 75.79
C VAL A 504 -20.05 16.40 77.26
N PHE A 505 -19.74 17.37 78.11
CA PHE A 505 -19.48 17.14 79.53
C PHE A 505 -20.72 17.34 80.42
N GLY A 506 -21.79 17.94 79.88
CA GLY A 506 -23.10 18.04 80.56
C GLY A 506 -23.17 19.03 81.72
N ALA A 507 -22.15 19.87 81.91
CA ALA A 507 -22.14 21.00 82.84
C ALA A 507 -21.24 22.12 82.30
N ALA A 508 -21.73 23.36 82.28
CA ALA A 508 -20.97 24.57 81.93
C ALA A 508 -20.66 25.43 83.18
N PRO A 509 -19.54 26.16 83.20
CA PRO A 509 -18.52 26.25 82.15
C PRO A 509 -17.51 25.10 82.19
N VAL A 510 -17.17 24.53 81.04
CA VAL A 510 -15.94 23.73 80.93
C VAL A 510 -14.75 24.66 80.70
N ALA A 511 -13.59 24.38 81.30
CA ALA A 511 -12.48 25.34 81.29
C ALA A 511 -11.14 24.67 81.02
N PHE A 512 -10.59 24.72 79.81
CA PHE A 512 -9.29 24.10 79.54
C PHE A 512 -8.12 25.07 79.59
N ASN A 513 -6.96 24.54 80.00
CA ASN A 513 -5.73 25.29 80.03
C ASN A 513 -5.32 25.66 78.60
N VAL A 514 -5.05 26.94 78.38
CA VAL A 514 -4.41 27.42 77.16
C VAL A 514 -2.98 27.84 77.46
N GLY A 515 -2.10 27.54 76.52
CA GLY A 515 -0.70 27.83 76.65
C GLY A 515 0.12 27.26 75.52
N MET A 516 1.43 27.24 75.76
CA MET A 516 2.41 26.89 74.75
C MET A 516 3.04 25.54 75.08
N VAL A 517 3.34 24.82 74.01
CA VAL A 517 4.17 23.63 74.08
C VAL A 517 5.58 24.04 74.55
N ILE A 518 6.08 23.39 75.59
CA ILE A 518 7.39 23.65 76.22
C ILE A 518 8.21 22.36 76.31
N ASN A 519 9.47 22.48 76.76
CA ASN A 519 10.35 21.34 77.07
C ASN A 519 10.48 20.28 75.97
N GLY A 520 10.34 20.68 74.70
CA GLY A 520 10.46 19.81 73.53
C GLY A 520 9.24 18.95 73.22
N GLY A 521 8.06 19.29 73.76
CA GLY A 521 6.81 18.62 73.38
C GLY A 521 6.43 18.87 71.92
N SER A 522 5.50 18.05 71.41
CA SER A 522 4.88 18.17 70.09
C SER A 522 3.37 18.02 70.22
N SER A 523 2.61 18.98 69.70
CA SER A 523 1.14 18.90 69.71
C SER A 523 0.64 17.97 68.59
N ILE A 524 0.08 16.83 68.95
CA ILE A 524 -0.48 15.84 68.00
C ILE A 524 -1.97 16.04 67.75
N ALA A 525 -2.63 16.83 68.61
CA ALA A 525 -4.01 17.25 68.44
C ALA A 525 -4.23 18.63 69.04
N THR A 526 -5.21 19.34 68.50
CA THR A 526 -5.71 20.62 69.05
C THR A 526 -7.02 20.42 69.80
N VAL A 527 -7.32 21.32 70.72
CA VAL A 527 -8.60 21.41 71.42
C VAL A 527 -9.24 22.77 71.16
N SER A 528 -10.56 22.78 70.98
CA SER A 528 -11.36 23.99 70.80
C SER A 528 -12.71 23.86 71.49
N ALA A 529 -13.33 24.99 71.83
CA ALA A 529 -14.70 25.04 72.32
C ALA A 529 -15.41 26.32 71.88
N PRO A 530 -16.75 26.31 71.75
CA PRO A 530 -17.53 27.51 71.45
C PRO A 530 -17.26 28.64 72.47
N GLY A 531 -16.91 29.82 71.95
CA GLY A 531 -16.62 31.00 72.79
C GLY A 531 -15.20 31.06 73.36
N CYS A 532 -14.31 30.14 72.98
CA CYS A 532 -12.90 30.19 73.34
C CYS A 532 -12.17 31.34 72.61
N PHE A 533 -11.43 32.16 73.36
CA PHE A 533 -10.72 33.32 72.81
C PHE A 533 -9.37 32.96 72.17
N GLU A 534 -8.65 31.99 72.74
CA GLU A 534 -7.32 31.54 72.27
C GLU A 534 -7.38 30.09 71.77
N CYS A 535 -8.26 29.82 70.80
CA CYS A 535 -8.43 28.51 70.18
C CYS A 535 -8.22 28.53 68.66
N PRO A 536 -7.81 27.41 68.04
CA PRO A 536 -7.53 26.11 68.67
C PRO A 536 -6.22 26.10 69.47
N ALA A 537 -6.26 25.55 70.68
CA ALA A 537 -5.10 25.44 71.57
C ALA A 537 -4.48 24.04 71.46
N PRO A 538 -3.23 23.82 71.92
CA PRO A 538 -2.67 22.48 72.05
C PRO A 538 -3.56 21.60 72.93
N GLY A 539 -4.10 20.51 72.36
CA GLY A 539 -5.06 19.62 73.02
C GLY A 539 -4.41 18.36 73.58
N VAL A 540 -3.53 17.74 72.80
CA VAL A 540 -2.71 16.61 73.22
C VAL A 540 -1.28 16.85 72.78
N VAL A 541 -0.39 16.91 73.76
CA VAL A 541 1.04 17.16 73.56
C VAL A 541 1.80 15.94 74.01
N VAL A 542 2.76 15.50 73.19
CA VAL A 542 3.59 14.33 73.47
C VAL A 542 5.06 14.69 73.43
N LYS A 543 5.88 13.91 74.13
CA LYS A 543 7.33 13.95 74.00
C LYS A 543 7.86 12.52 74.03
N ASP A 544 8.50 12.13 72.95
CA ASP A 544 9.18 10.84 72.83
C ASP A 544 10.65 10.98 73.23
N GLY A 545 11.20 9.93 73.83
CA GLY A 545 12.53 9.92 74.43
C GLY A 545 12.75 8.66 75.28
N PRO A 546 13.83 8.61 76.09
CA PRO A 546 14.11 7.47 76.98
C PRO A 546 13.00 7.19 78.00
N SER A 547 12.14 8.18 78.24
CA SER A 547 10.83 7.99 78.84
C SER A 547 9.87 8.94 78.14
N ARG A 548 8.63 8.49 77.96
CA ARG A 548 7.61 9.20 77.19
C ARG A 548 6.72 10.02 78.11
N THR A 549 6.41 11.25 77.67
CA THR A 549 5.46 12.12 78.37
C THR A 549 4.28 12.43 77.48
N VAL A 550 3.07 12.39 78.04
CA VAL A 550 1.86 12.91 77.41
C VAL A 550 1.20 13.92 78.32
N GLN A 551 0.70 15.01 77.75
CA GLN A 551 -0.20 15.94 78.42
C GLN A 551 -1.47 16.13 77.61
N ILE A 552 -2.60 15.93 78.27
CA ILE A 552 -3.92 16.14 77.67
C ILE A 552 -4.55 17.37 78.33
N ALA A 553 -4.88 18.37 77.52
CA ALA A 553 -5.66 19.54 77.92
C ALA A 553 -7.16 19.16 77.93
N HIS A 554 -7.63 18.60 79.05
CA HIS A 554 -9.04 18.30 79.31
C HIS A 554 -9.48 18.62 80.76
N SER A 555 -10.57 19.37 80.90
CA SER A 555 -10.94 20.01 82.18
C SER A 555 -12.10 19.46 82.94
N ALA A 556 -12.66 18.38 82.44
CA ALA A 556 -13.95 17.93 82.88
C ALA A 556 -13.99 17.43 84.34
N SER A 557 -12.82 17.17 84.94
CA SER A 557 -12.73 16.92 86.38
C SER A 557 -13.10 18.15 87.23
N TYR A 558 -12.95 19.39 86.73
CA TYR A 558 -13.28 20.63 87.45
C TYR A 558 -14.78 20.77 87.76
N VAL A 559 -15.64 20.35 86.83
CA VAL A 559 -17.11 20.40 86.97
C VAL A 559 -17.71 19.07 87.47
N MET A 560 -16.87 18.14 87.93
CA MET A 560 -17.24 16.76 88.26
C MET A 560 -18.00 16.04 87.12
N ALA A 561 -17.77 16.43 85.87
CA ALA A 561 -18.41 15.82 84.72
C ALA A 561 -17.78 14.44 84.42
N PRO A 562 -18.59 13.43 84.06
CA PRO A 562 -18.10 12.07 83.83
C PRO A 562 -17.48 11.94 82.43
N TRP A 563 -16.40 12.67 82.17
CA TRP A 563 -15.75 12.77 80.86
C TRP A 563 -15.33 11.43 80.26
N ILE A 564 -14.94 10.50 81.13
CA ILE A 564 -14.51 9.17 80.74
C ILE A 564 -15.65 8.29 80.21
N ASN A 565 -16.89 8.78 80.22
CA ASN A 565 -18.01 8.12 79.54
C ASN A 565 -17.93 8.27 78.01
N ASP A 566 -17.26 9.30 77.50
CA ASP A 566 -17.01 9.44 76.07
C ASP A 566 -16.04 8.34 75.59
N ALA A 567 -16.47 7.56 74.60
CA ALA A 567 -15.70 6.43 74.10
C ALA A 567 -14.36 6.87 73.46
N ASN A 568 -14.34 8.00 72.77
CA ASN A 568 -13.14 8.51 72.11
C ASN A 568 -12.16 9.09 73.13
N LEU A 569 -12.66 9.85 74.12
CA LEU A 569 -11.80 10.39 75.17
C LEU A 569 -11.21 9.27 76.06
N LYS A 570 -12.00 8.23 76.34
CA LYS A 570 -11.54 7.00 77.02
C LYS A 570 -10.48 6.26 76.20
N LEU A 571 -10.68 6.12 74.89
CA LEU A 571 -9.71 5.49 74.00
C LEU A 571 -8.43 6.32 73.92
N MET A 572 -8.54 7.65 73.85
CA MET A 572 -7.39 8.56 73.87
C MET A 572 -6.57 8.43 75.15
N LEU A 573 -7.24 8.35 76.31
CA LEU A 573 -6.58 8.13 77.61
C LEU A 573 -5.84 6.79 77.65
N THR A 574 -6.49 5.71 77.22
CA THR A 574 -5.91 4.35 77.28
C THR A 574 -4.78 4.17 76.26
N ASN A 575 -4.91 4.69 75.05
CA ASN A 575 -3.82 4.71 74.08
C ASN A 575 -2.64 5.56 74.55
N SER A 576 -2.92 6.70 75.22
CA SER A 576 -1.87 7.52 75.84
C SER A 576 -1.13 6.73 76.92
N ALA A 577 -1.86 6.02 77.78
CA ALA A 577 -1.28 5.18 78.84
C ALA A 577 -0.43 4.04 78.26
N LYS A 578 -0.90 3.35 77.20
CA LYS A 578 -0.12 2.33 76.47
C LYS A 578 1.15 2.92 75.90
N TRP A 579 1.04 4.07 75.24
CA TRP A 579 2.16 4.71 74.58
C TRP A 579 3.25 5.13 75.58
N VAL A 580 2.87 5.73 76.71
CA VAL A 580 3.85 6.08 77.77
C VAL A 580 4.40 4.87 78.51
N ALA A 581 3.67 3.75 78.55
CA ALA A 581 4.14 2.48 79.11
C ALA A 581 5.01 1.66 78.13
N GLU A 582 5.31 2.21 76.95
CA GLU A 582 6.05 1.54 75.87
C GLU A 582 5.44 0.21 75.41
N CYS A 583 4.10 0.11 75.46
CA CYS A 583 3.42 -1.00 74.82
C CYS A 583 3.38 -0.79 73.30
N PRO A 584 3.70 -1.83 72.50
CA PRO A 584 3.54 -1.80 71.06
C PRO A 584 2.06 -1.65 70.66
#